data_AF-A0A9D5EBU1-F1
#
_entry.id   AF-A0A9D5EBU1-F1
#
_cell.length_a   1.000
_cell.length_b   1.000
_cell.length_c   1.000
_cell.angle_alpha   90.00
_cell.angle_beta   90.00
_cell.angle_gamma   90.00
#
_symmetry.space_group_name_H-M   'P 1'
#
loop_
_entity.id
_entity.type
_entity.pdbx_description
1 polymer ?
#
loop_
_entity_poly.entity_id
_entity_poly.type
_entity_poly.pdbx_seq_one_letter_code
_entity_poly.pdbx_strand_id
1 'polypeptide(L)'
;MLLALGELWDGLSRADIDPTSRGLHLTLEYLGGYTRYSAGPASHPRLVVEWSESARHLRVLRCDDWAGFEATVSNTVSYIRAEARARGLIEVVDKSLAVACQEPLPARRTVVHGPPAPVAPVLKRA
;
A
#
# COMPACT_ATOMS: atom_id res chain seq x y z
N MET A 1 5.01 -5.50 -4.05
CA MET A 1 5.07 -4.16 -4.68
C MET A 1 4.68 -3.02 -3.73
N LEU A 2 3.44 -2.94 -3.22
CA LEU A 2 3.04 -1.83 -2.32
C LEU A 2 3.85 -1.75 -1.02
N LEU A 3 4.24 -2.88 -0.43
CA LEU A 3 5.09 -2.90 0.77
C LEU A 3 6.45 -2.24 0.50
N ALA A 4 7.09 -2.59 -0.62
CA ALA A 4 8.36 -2.00 -1.03
C ALA A 4 8.25 -0.51 -1.39
N LEU A 5 7.14 -0.08 -1.99
CA LEU A 5 6.86 1.35 -2.16
C LEU A 5 6.76 2.06 -0.81
N GLY A 6 6.15 1.41 0.18
CA GLY A 6 6.06 1.95 1.53
C GLY A 6 7.41 2.03 2.25
N GLU A 7 8.29 1.03 2.07
CA GLU A 7 9.66 1.08 2.60
C GLU A 7 10.49 2.21 1.98
N LEU A 8 10.28 2.48 0.69
CA LEU A 8 10.95 3.58 -0.01
C LEU A 8 10.34 4.95 0.34
N TRP A 9 9.15 5.01 0.91
CA TRP A 9 8.31 6.21 0.97
C TRP A 9 9.00 7.39 1.66
N ASP A 10 9.63 7.16 2.81
CA ASP A 10 10.39 8.18 3.54
C ASP A 10 11.63 8.65 2.76
N GLY A 11 12.29 7.73 2.05
CA GLY A 11 13.44 8.03 1.21
C GLY A 11 13.07 8.86 -0.02
N LEU A 12 11.92 8.55 -0.66
CA LEU A 12 11.39 9.30 -1.79
C LEU A 12 11.04 10.74 -1.38
N SER A 13 10.38 10.91 -0.23
CA SER A 13 10.06 12.24 0.31
C SER A 13 11.33 13.08 0.55
N ARG A 14 12.38 12.50 1.13
CA ARG A 14 13.67 13.19 1.34
C ARG A 14 14.39 13.55 0.03
N ALA A 15 14.16 12.79 -1.03
CA ALA A 15 14.72 13.01 -2.35
C ALA A 15 13.87 13.95 -3.22
N ASP A 16 12.80 14.54 -2.66
CA ASP A 16 11.83 15.38 -3.38
C ASP A 16 11.24 14.65 -4.60
N ILE A 17 10.83 13.40 -4.38
CA ILE A 17 10.09 12.57 -5.33
C ILE A 17 8.72 12.32 -4.70
N ASP A 18 7.66 12.86 -5.30
CA ASP A 18 6.30 12.75 -4.78
C ASP A 18 5.46 11.76 -5.63
N PRO A 19 5.25 10.51 -5.13
CA PRO A 19 4.45 9.52 -5.85
C PRO A 19 2.96 9.89 -5.94
N THR A 20 2.47 10.78 -5.08
CA THR A 20 1.06 11.18 -5.07
C THR A 20 0.67 11.98 -6.32
N SER A 21 1.66 12.59 -6.99
CA SER A 21 1.51 13.20 -8.32
C SER A 21 0.99 12.25 -9.41
N ARG A 22 1.09 10.92 -9.18
CA ARG A 22 0.57 9.86 -10.07
C ARG A 22 -0.69 9.18 -9.52
N GLY A 23 -1.31 9.76 -8.51
CA GLY A 23 -2.56 9.28 -7.93
C GLY A 23 -2.39 8.11 -6.97
N LEU A 24 -1.17 7.76 -6.56
CA LEU A 24 -0.97 6.79 -5.49
C LEU A 24 -0.79 7.52 -4.15
N HIS A 25 -1.82 7.49 -3.32
CA HIS A 25 -1.70 7.90 -1.94
C HIS A 25 -1.36 6.67 -1.09
N LEU A 26 -0.23 6.72 -0.39
CA LEU A 26 0.19 5.68 0.54
C LEU A 26 0.55 6.33 1.88
N THR A 27 0.08 5.72 2.96
CA THR A 27 0.46 6.11 4.33
C THR A 27 0.90 4.86 5.08
N LEU A 28 1.87 5.06 5.98
CA LEU A 28 2.45 4.03 6.82
C LEU A 28 2.26 4.39 8.30
N GLU A 29 1.86 3.42 9.10
CA GLU A 29 1.71 3.56 10.55
C GLU A 29 2.37 2.36 11.25
N TYR A 30 3.31 2.62 12.14
CA TYR A 30 4.04 1.58 12.88
C TYR A 30 3.32 1.25 14.19
N LEU A 31 2.87 0.00 14.35
CA LEU A 31 2.00 -0.47 15.45
C LEU A 31 2.74 -1.37 16.45
N GLY A 32 4.07 -1.27 16.55
CA GLY A 32 4.87 -2.03 17.54
C GLY A 32 5.03 -3.53 17.24
N GLY A 33 4.70 -3.98 16.04
CA GLY A 33 4.80 -5.39 15.61
C GLY A 33 4.16 -5.67 14.25
N TYR A 34 3.32 -4.74 13.81
CA TYR A 34 2.84 -4.62 12.44
C TYR A 34 3.16 -3.23 11.90
N THR A 35 3.34 -3.13 10.59
CA THR A 35 3.28 -1.87 9.85
C THR A 35 1.97 -1.87 9.07
N ARG A 36 1.14 -0.85 9.29
CA ARG A 36 -0.10 -0.65 8.54
C ARG A 36 0.18 0.18 7.30
N TYR A 37 -0.22 -0.35 6.15
CA TYR A 37 -0.15 0.31 4.86
C TYR A 37 -1.57 0.63 4.41
N SER A 38 -1.85 1.92 4.21
CA SER A 38 -3.14 2.37 3.67
C SER A 38 -2.92 3.03 2.32
N ALA A 39 -3.45 2.42 1.27
CA ALA A 39 -3.24 2.81 -0.13
C ALA A 39 -4.57 3.12 -0.84
N GLY A 40 -4.58 4.14 -1.70
CA GLY A 40 -5.74 4.48 -2.51
C GLY A 40 -5.44 5.48 -3.63
N PRO A 41 -6.42 5.73 -4.51
CA PRO A 41 -6.34 6.71 -5.60
C PRO A 41 -6.44 8.16 -5.10
N ALA A 42 -6.81 8.36 -3.83
CA ALA A 42 -7.03 9.62 -3.16
C ALA A 42 -6.76 9.45 -1.66
N SER A 43 -7.08 10.47 -0.85
CA SER A 43 -6.95 10.43 0.61
C SER A 43 -7.76 9.29 1.29
N HIS A 44 -8.81 8.78 0.64
CA HIS A 44 -9.56 7.63 1.13
C HIS A 44 -8.91 6.31 0.67
N PRO A 45 -8.37 5.48 1.58
CA PRO A 45 -7.70 4.24 1.21
C PRO A 45 -8.71 3.18 0.74
N ARG A 46 -8.41 2.55 -0.39
CA ARG A 46 -9.14 1.38 -0.92
C ARG A 46 -8.56 0.07 -0.41
N LEU A 47 -7.25 0.06 -0.14
CA LEU A 47 -6.56 -1.08 0.45
C LEU A 47 -5.98 -0.65 1.80
N VAL A 48 -6.28 -1.41 2.84
CA VAL A 48 -5.65 -1.25 4.16
C VAL A 48 -5.19 -2.62 4.61
N VAL A 49 -3.88 -2.76 4.80
CA VAL A 49 -3.26 -4.01 5.26
C VAL A 49 -2.30 -3.73 6.40
N GLU A 50 -2.15 -4.71 7.28
CA GLU A 50 -1.09 -4.75 8.27
C GLU A 50 -0.14 -5.89 7.94
N TRP A 51 1.15 -5.58 7.91
CA TRP A 51 2.21 -6.53 7.64
C TRP A 51 3.09 -6.68 8.87
N SER A 52 3.28 -7.92 9.33
CA SER A 52 4.30 -8.25 10.32
C SER A 52 5.45 -8.95 9.63
N GLU A 53 6.60 -8.27 9.57
CA GLU A 53 7.83 -8.81 8.99
C GLU A 53 8.28 -10.08 9.74
N SER A 54 8.37 -9.99 11.07
CA SER A 54 8.84 -11.09 11.92
C SER A 54 8.01 -12.38 11.80
N ALA A 55 6.69 -12.27 11.70
CA ALA A 55 5.78 -13.41 11.60
C ALA A 55 5.41 -13.75 10.15
N ARG A 56 5.89 -12.97 9.17
CA ARG A 56 5.44 -12.98 7.77
C ARG A 56 3.92 -13.07 7.63
N HIS A 57 3.23 -12.26 8.43
CA HIS A 57 1.78 -12.30 8.58
C HIS A 57 1.14 -11.07 7.94
N LEU A 58 0.27 -11.30 6.96
CA LEU A 58 -0.53 -10.28 6.30
C LEU A 58 -1.96 -10.27 6.85
N ARG A 59 -2.38 -9.15 7.45
CA ARG A 59 -3.78 -8.90 7.82
C ARG A 59 -4.40 -7.92 6.84
N VAL A 60 -5.48 -8.32 6.19
CA VAL A 60 -6.25 -7.45 5.28
C VAL A 60 -7.40 -6.85 6.09
N LEU A 61 -7.36 -5.54 6.31
CA LEU A 61 -8.40 -4.79 7.04
C LEU A 61 -9.45 -4.23 6.07
N ARG A 62 -9.02 -3.84 4.87
CA ARG A 62 -9.87 -3.33 3.80
C ARG A 62 -9.28 -3.73 2.45
N CYS A 63 -10.14 -4.14 1.53
CA CYS A 63 -9.78 -4.45 0.16
C CYS A 63 -11.01 -4.16 -0.72
N ASP A 64 -11.28 -2.87 -0.90
CA ASP A 64 -12.38 -2.40 -1.72
C ASP A 64 -12.01 -2.47 -3.20
N ASP A 65 -13.02 -2.45 -4.07
CA ASP A 65 -12.78 -2.33 -5.51
C ASP A 65 -12.03 -1.03 -5.83
N TRP A 66 -10.99 -1.17 -6.66
CA TRP A 66 -10.12 -0.08 -7.07
C TRP A 66 -9.87 -0.20 -8.57
N ALA A 67 -10.77 0.40 -9.34
CA ALA A 67 -10.64 0.51 -10.78
C ALA A 67 -9.30 1.16 -11.17
N GLY A 68 -8.55 0.52 -12.05
CA GLY A 68 -7.25 1.00 -12.53
C GLY A 68 -6.09 0.83 -11.56
N PHE A 69 -6.24 0.06 -10.48
CA PHE A 69 -5.18 -0.20 -9.48
C PHE A 69 -3.82 -0.51 -10.10
N GLU A 70 -3.76 -1.51 -10.98
CA GLU A 70 -2.50 -1.94 -11.61
C GLU A 70 -1.86 -0.83 -12.44
N ALA A 71 -2.67 -0.06 -13.18
CA ALA A 71 -2.20 1.05 -13.97
C ALA A 71 -1.65 2.19 -13.08
N THR A 72 -2.35 2.53 -11.98
CA THR A 72 -1.88 3.54 -11.01
C THR A 72 -0.55 3.12 -10.40
N VAL A 73 -0.42 1.87 -9.94
CA VAL A 73 0.84 1.38 -9.36
C VAL A 73 1.96 1.37 -10.40
N SER A 74 1.69 0.85 -11.61
CA SER A 74 2.68 0.79 -12.69
C SER A 74 3.17 2.17 -13.13
N ASN A 75 2.26 3.12 -13.32
CA ASN A 75 2.60 4.51 -13.66
C ASN A 75 3.41 5.17 -12.55
N THR A 76 3.06 4.91 -11.29
CA THR A 76 3.77 5.46 -10.13
C THR A 76 5.19 4.90 -10.05
N VAL A 77 5.38 3.59 -10.20
CA VAL A 77 6.70 2.96 -10.22
C VAL A 77 7.54 3.52 -11.39
N SER A 78 6.95 3.65 -12.58
CA SER A 78 7.64 4.21 -13.74
C SER A 78 8.11 5.64 -13.51
N TYR A 79 7.26 6.46 -12.90
CA TYR A 79 7.59 7.84 -12.50
C TYR A 79 8.72 7.88 -11.47
N ILE A 80 8.61 7.09 -10.38
CA ILE A 80 9.64 7.03 -9.33
C ILE A 80 10.99 6.63 -9.94
N ARG A 81 11.02 5.64 -10.83
CA ARG A 81 12.27 5.22 -11.50
C ARG A 81 12.85 6.32 -12.38
N ALA A 82 12.02 7.08 -13.10
CA ALA A 82 12.49 8.20 -13.91
C ALA A 82 13.11 9.31 -13.06
N GLU A 83 12.43 9.71 -11.98
CA GLU A 83 12.91 10.75 -11.05
C GLU A 83 14.16 10.32 -10.29
N ALA A 84 14.21 9.06 -9.85
CA ALA A 84 15.36 8.47 -9.18
C ALA A 84 16.58 8.40 -10.11
N ARG A 85 16.37 8.08 -11.40
CA ARG A 85 17.45 8.12 -12.41
C ARG A 85 18.01 9.52 -12.58
N ALA A 86 17.15 10.54 -12.67
CA ALA A 86 17.58 11.93 -12.78
C ALA A 86 18.41 12.40 -11.57
N ARG A 87 18.19 11.79 -10.39
CA ARG A 87 18.87 12.12 -9.13
C ARG A 87 20.03 11.16 -8.78
N GLY A 88 20.35 10.20 -9.63
CA GLY A 88 21.41 9.21 -9.36
C GLY A 88 21.06 8.19 -8.26
N LEU A 89 19.79 7.99 -7.96
CA LEU A 89 19.28 7.08 -6.91
C LEU A 89 18.69 5.78 -7.46
N ILE A 90 18.76 5.56 -8.79
CA ILE A 90 18.07 4.46 -9.46
C ILE A 90 18.48 3.09 -8.93
N GLU A 91 19.74 2.89 -8.56
CA GLU A 91 20.22 1.60 -8.05
C GLU A 91 19.52 1.21 -6.73
N VAL A 92 19.32 2.18 -5.83
CA VAL A 92 18.64 1.97 -4.54
C VAL A 92 17.17 1.60 -4.78
N VAL A 93 16.50 2.35 -5.66
CA VAL A 93 15.09 2.12 -6.00
C VAL A 93 14.90 0.77 -6.69
N ASP A 94 15.68 0.48 -7.74
CA ASP A 94 15.55 -0.76 -8.51
C ASP A 94 15.90 -1.98 -7.65
N LYS A 95 16.87 -1.87 -6.73
CA LYS A 95 17.17 -2.94 -5.77
C LYS A 95 15.97 -3.28 -4.90
N SER A 96 15.34 -2.28 -4.26
CA SER A 96 14.15 -2.52 -3.42
C SER A 96 12.98 -3.08 -4.23
N LEU A 97 12.74 -2.57 -5.44
CA LEU A 97 11.68 -3.09 -6.32
C LEU A 97 11.96 -4.53 -6.77
N ALA A 98 13.22 -4.86 -7.09
CA ALA A 98 13.62 -6.21 -7.48
C ALA A 98 13.44 -7.22 -6.34
N VAL A 99 13.82 -6.86 -5.11
CA VAL A 99 13.58 -7.68 -3.91
C VAL A 99 12.08 -7.95 -3.75
N ALA A 100 11.24 -6.92 -3.93
CA ALA A 100 9.79 -7.05 -3.83
C ALA A 100 9.17 -8.03 -4.86
N CYS A 101 9.83 -8.23 -6.00
CA CYS A 101 9.40 -9.20 -7.01
C CYS A 101 9.82 -10.64 -6.68
N GLN A 102 10.81 -10.81 -5.81
CA GLN A 102 11.31 -12.10 -5.34
C GLN A 102 10.73 -12.49 -3.98
N GLU A 103 10.00 -11.58 -3.33
CA GLU A 103 9.43 -11.77 -2.00
C GLU A 103 8.47 -12.98 -1.97
N PRO A 104 8.71 -13.97 -1.11
CA PRO A 104 7.81 -15.11 -0.98
C PRO A 104 6.41 -14.67 -0.52
N LEU A 105 5.39 -15.46 -0.90
CA LEU A 105 4.02 -15.28 -0.43
C LEU A 105 3.95 -15.31 1.10
N PRO A 106 3.09 -14.50 1.74
CA PRO A 106 3.00 -14.41 3.19
C PRO A 106 2.77 -15.80 3.83
N ALA A 107 3.44 -16.08 4.94
CA ALA A 107 3.32 -17.35 5.65
C ALA A 107 1.91 -17.53 6.24
N ARG A 108 1.27 -16.42 6.62
CA ARG A 108 -0.12 -16.38 7.07
C ARG A 108 -0.83 -15.19 6.45
N ARG A 109 -2.09 -15.40 6.06
CA ARG A 109 -3.00 -14.33 5.62
C ARG A 109 -4.30 -14.41 6.41
N THR A 110 -4.73 -13.30 7.01
CA THR A 110 -6.06 -13.18 7.63
C THR A 110 -6.81 -12.01 7.02
N VAL A 111 -8.10 -12.20 6.74
CA VAL A 111 -9.00 -11.10 6.37
C VAL A 111 -9.78 -10.73 7.62
N VAL A 112 -9.61 -9.49 8.07
CA VAL A 112 -10.33 -8.95 9.22
C VAL A 112 -11.62 -8.36 8.66
N HIS A 113 -12.70 -9.12 8.75
CA HIS A 113 -14.02 -8.54 8.51
C HIS A 113 -14.31 -7.54 9.64
N GLY A 114 -14.55 -6.28 9.29
CA GLY A 114 -15.16 -5.34 10.22
C GLY A 114 -16.49 -5.90 10.73
N PRO A 115 -16.97 -5.45 11.90
CA PRO A 115 -18.30 -5.84 12.36
C PRO A 115 -19.32 -5.56 11.24
N PRO A 116 -20.32 -6.45 11.02
CA PRO A 116 -21.33 -6.23 10.00
C PRO A 116 -21.97 -4.86 10.22
N ALA A 117 -22.18 -4.12 9.12
CA ALA A 117 -22.88 -2.84 9.18
C ALA A 117 -24.20 -3.01 9.95
N PRO A 118 -24.56 -2.07 10.85
CA PRO A 118 -25.81 -2.17 11.58
C PRO A 118 -26.96 -2.23 10.58
N VAL A 119 -27.68 -3.36 10.59
CA VAL A 119 -28.87 -3.55 9.76
C VAL A 119 -29.90 -2.52 10.21
N ALA A 120 -30.27 -1.61 9.32
CA ALA A 120 -31.31 -0.62 9.62
C ALA A 120 -32.63 -1.36 9.98
N PRO A 121 -33.30 -1.00 11.08
CA PRO A 121 -34.54 -1.66 11.47
C PRO A 121 -35.59 -1.46 10.38
N VAL A 122 -36.14 -2.56 9.88
CA VAL A 122 -37.29 -2.55 8.97
C VAL A 122 -38.48 -2.00 9.75
N LEU A 123 -38.86 -0.76 9.47
CA LEU A 123 -40.11 -0.18 9.95
C LEU A 123 -41.27 -0.97 9.32
N LYS A 124 -41.83 -1.91 10.07
CA LYS A 124 -43.13 -2.50 9.73
C LYS A 124 -44.18 -1.40 9.84
N ARG A 125 -44.77 -1.01 8.70
CA ARG A 125 -45.97 -0.17 8.70
C ARG A 125 -47.10 -0.98 9.35
N ALA A 126 -47.71 -0.40 10.38
CA ALA A 126 -48.95 -0.87 11.00
C ALA A 126 -50.14 -0.61 10.08
#